data_AF-A0A2G9S4T7-F1
#
_entry.id   AF-A0A2G9S4T7-F1
#
_cell.length_a   1.000
_cell.length_b   1.000
_cell.length_c   1.000
_cell.angle_alpha   90.00
_cell.angle_beta   90.00
_cell.angle_gamma   90.00
#
_symmetry.space_group_name_H-M   'P 1'
#
loop_
_entity.id
_entity.type
_entity.pdbx_description
1 polymer ?
#
loop_
_entity_poly.entity_id
_entity_poly.type
_entity_poly.pdbx_seq_one_letter_code
_entity_poly.pdbx_strand_id
1 'polypeptide(L)'
;MMEDKGPRVADYFVVAGLTDSSIPLEEEIHFNDACHKIAKPKEPITDVTVIIRSLGEEVPQGYVCMDTTPTGLSADLNNGSIRGPQIYLCYRRGRDKPPLTDLGVLYEWKERLKQGCHIIQTTPSGRPANISSSTSSSQKAYITYRRASENMTQNSLAVTDICIIIPSKGETPPHTFCKVEKNLNSS
;
A
#
# COMPACT_ATOMS: atom_id res chain seq x y z
N MET A 1 50.07 -23.27 -24.84
CA MET A 1 48.70 -23.22 -25.40
C MET A 1 47.75 -22.90 -24.26
N MET A 2 46.75 -22.07 -24.52
CA MET A 2 45.97 -21.31 -23.54
C MET A 2 45.17 -22.21 -22.57
N GLU A 3 45.29 -21.94 -21.27
CA GLU A 3 44.34 -22.41 -20.26
C GLU A 3 43.05 -21.60 -20.36
N ASP A 4 41.95 -22.31 -20.56
CA ASP A 4 40.59 -21.82 -20.71
C ASP A 4 40.10 -21.21 -19.39
N LYS A 5 40.15 -19.87 -19.28
CA LYS A 5 39.53 -19.14 -18.17
C LYS A 5 38.05 -18.95 -18.49
N GLY A 6 37.21 -19.82 -17.95
CA GLY A 6 35.75 -19.69 -17.97
C GLY A 6 35.25 -18.32 -17.46
N PRO A 7 33.97 -17.97 -17.70
CA PRO A 7 33.45 -16.64 -17.43
C PRO A 7 33.58 -16.32 -15.93
N ARG A 8 34.40 -15.30 -15.61
CA ARG A 8 34.59 -14.83 -14.23
C ARG A 8 33.30 -14.13 -13.79
N VAL A 9 32.61 -14.69 -12.78
CA VAL A 9 31.27 -14.24 -12.37
C VAL A 9 31.28 -12.97 -11.50
N ALA A 10 32.40 -12.60 -10.86
CA ALA A 10 32.68 -11.25 -10.33
C ALA A 10 34.12 -11.15 -9.81
N ASP A 11 34.73 -9.95 -9.83
CA ASP A 11 36.04 -9.66 -9.20
C ASP A 11 35.92 -9.15 -7.74
N TYR A 12 34.70 -9.03 -7.22
CA TYR A 12 34.46 -8.66 -5.82
C TYR A 12 33.23 -9.39 -5.29
N PHE A 13 33.39 -10.05 -4.15
CA PHE A 13 32.28 -10.51 -3.33
C PHE A 13 32.31 -9.74 -2.01
N VAL A 14 31.16 -9.25 -1.57
CA VAL A 14 31.02 -8.61 -0.26
C VAL A 14 30.55 -9.69 0.70
N VAL A 15 31.36 -9.94 1.74
CA VAL A 15 30.91 -10.71 2.91
C VAL A 15 30.35 -9.71 3.90
N ALA A 16 29.03 -9.65 4.01
CA ALA A 16 28.39 -8.99 5.14
C ALA A 16 28.29 -10.02 6.28
N GLY A 17 29.20 -9.91 7.25
CA GLY A 17 29.21 -10.70 8.47
C GLY A 17 29.55 -9.80 9.63
N LEU A 18 28.64 -9.72 10.60
CA LEU A 18 28.82 -9.02 11.87
C LEU A 18 30.05 -9.60 12.60
N THR A 19 31.03 -8.76 12.93
CA THR A 19 32.17 -9.09 13.82
C THR A 19 31.73 -9.04 15.29
N ASP A 20 32.52 -9.57 16.22
CA ASP A 20 32.21 -9.49 17.67
C ASP A 20 32.13 -8.04 18.21
N SER A 21 32.60 -7.06 17.43
CA SER A 21 32.54 -5.63 17.67
C SER A 21 31.41 -4.90 16.91
N SER A 22 30.63 -5.63 16.12
CA SER A 22 29.60 -5.03 15.30
C SER A 22 28.27 -4.92 16.05
N ILE A 23 27.62 -3.79 15.85
CA ILE A 23 26.40 -3.40 16.53
C ILE A 23 25.25 -3.63 15.53
N PRO A 24 24.10 -4.21 15.92
CA PRO A 24 22.97 -4.42 15.00
C PRO A 24 22.63 -3.14 14.24
N LEU A 25 22.23 -3.28 12.97
CA LEU A 25 21.92 -2.14 12.09
C LEU A 25 20.84 -1.19 12.66
N GLU A 26 20.08 -1.66 13.64
CA GLU A 26 19.10 -0.89 14.41
C GLU A 26 19.75 0.16 15.35
N GLU A 27 21.00 -0.02 15.77
CA GLU A 27 21.74 0.85 16.69
C GLU A 27 22.73 1.81 15.99
N GLU A 28 23.13 1.55 14.74
CA GLU A 28 24.01 2.43 13.94
C GLU A 28 23.28 3.63 13.29
N ILE A 29 21.97 3.77 13.46
CA ILE A 29 21.17 4.85 12.83
C ILE A 29 21.29 6.21 13.55
N HIS A 30 22.47 6.53 14.09
CA HIS A 30 22.79 7.84 14.67
C HIS A 30 23.60 8.71 13.70
N PHE A 31 23.06 8.98 12.51
CA PHE A 31 23.57 10.04 11.64
C PHE A 31 23.15 11.39 12.21
N ASN A 32 24.11 12.10 12.81
CA ASN A 32 23.93 13.40 13.47
C ASN A 32 23.81 14.55 12.43
N ASP A 33 22.77 14.50 11.62
CA ASP A 33 22.36 15.61 10.76
C ASP A 33 20.94 16.04 11.14
N ALA A 34 20.68 17.34 11.20
CA ALA A 34 19.47 17.94 11.79
C ALA A 34 18.15 17.56 11.08
N CYS A 35 18.22 16.77 10.00
CA CYS A 35 17.11 16.22 9.22
C CYS A 35 16.68 14.80 9.68
N HIS A 36 17.49 14.09 10.49
CA HIS A 36 17.18 12.75 11.00
C HIS A 36 16.89 12.77 12.50
N LYS A 37 15.79 13.42 12.90
CA LYS A 37 15.15 13.07 14.18
C LYS A 37 14.64 11.62 14.04
N ILE A 38 15.48 10.64 14.40
CA ILE A 38 15.18 9.22 14.66
C ILE A 38 13.91 8.77 13.91
N ALA A 39 14.06 8.45 12.61
CA ALA A 39 12.99 7.83 11.86
C ALA A 39 12.81 6.41 12.42
N LYS A 40 12.07 6.29 13.53
CA LYS A 40 11.60 4.98 13.99
C LYS A 40 10.95 4.30 12.78
N PRO A 41 11.35 3.07 12.44
CA PRO A 41 10.72 2.36 11.34
C PRO A 41 9.22 2.32 11.61
N LYS A 42 8.43 2.98 10.74
CA LYS A 42 6.97 2.93 10.84
C LYS A 42 6.55 1.47 10.80
N GLU A 43 5.62 1.09 11.65
CA GLU A 43 5.08 -0.27 11.59
C GLU A 43 4.45 -0.51 10.21
N PRO A 44 4.52 -1.74 9.67
CA PRO A 44 3.95 -2.01 8.37
C PRO A 44 2.43 -1.89 8.43
N ILE A 45 1.82 -1.72 7.26
CA ILE A 45 0.37 -1.71 7.14
C ILE A 45 -0.11 -3.16 7.18
N THR A 46 -0.99 -3.48 8.13
CA THR A 46 -1.54 -4.82 8.33
C THR A 46 -2.97 -4.94 7.80
N ASP A 47 -3.67 -3.81 7.72
CA ASP A 47 -5.06 -3.76 7.29
C ASP A 47 -5.39 -2.51 6.49
N VAL A 48 -6.37 -2.69 5.62
CA VAL A 48 -7.03 -1.64 4.88
C VAL A 48 -8.54 -1.84 4.98
N THR A 49 -9.30 -0.75 4.96
CA THR A 49 -10.75 -0.76 4.90
C THR A 49 -11.24 0.47 4.16
N VAL A 50 -12.51 0.47 3.77
CA VAL A 50 -13.17 1.57 3.08
C VAL A 50 -14.31 2.07 3.95
N ILE A 51 -14.44 3.39 4.07
CA ILE A 51 -15.56 4.03 4.75
C ILE A 51 -16.33 4.94 3.79
N ILE A 52 -17.61 5.13 4.08
CA ILE A 52 -18.49 6.05 3.35
C ILE A 52 -18.90 7.19 4.30
N ARG A 53 -18.10 8.27 4.33
CA ARG A 53 -18.30 9.40 5.25
C ARG A 53 -19.66 10.09 5.03
N SER A 54 -20.11 10.17 3.78
CA SER A 54 -21.42 10.77 3.45
C SER A 54 -22.62 9.98 4.02
N LEU A 55 -22.41 8.74 4.48
CA LEU A 55 -23.42 7.91 5.14
C LEU A 55 -23.23 7.84 6.68
N GLY A 56 -22.42 8.75 7.24
CA GLY A 56 -22.17 8.84 8.67
C GLY A 56 -21.19 7.80 9.21
N GLU A 57 -20.38 7.18 8.35
CA GLU A 57 -19.34 6.26 8.81
C GLU A 57 -18.10 7.03 9.30
N GLU A 58 -17.60 6.61 10.46
CA GLU A 58 -16.40 7.16 11.09
C GLU A 58 -15.18 6.26 10.88
N VAL A 59 -14.00 6.82 11.08
CA VAL A 59 -12.74 6.07 11.00
C VAL A 59 -12.71 5.02 12.12
N PRO A 60 -12.52 3.73 11.82
CA PRO A 60 -12.47 2.70 12.86
C PRO A 60 -11.32 2.91 13.83
N GLN A 61 -11.47 2.41 15.06
CA GLN A 61 -10.44 2.54 16.09
C GLN A 61 -9.10 1.94 15.62
N GLY A 62 -8.02 2.73 15.77
CA GLY A 62 -6.67 2.34 15.37
C GLY A 62 -6.37 2.49 13.88
N TYR A 63 -7.34 2.91 13.06
CA TYR A 63 -7.13 3.21 11.66
C TYR A 63 -6.82 4.70 11.44
N VAL A 64 -6.10 4.96 10.36
CA VAL A 64 -5.87 6.30 9.82
C VAL A 64 -6.62 6.40 8.49
N CYS A 65 -7.40 7.46 8.33
CA CYS A 65 -8.09 7.76 7.08
C CYS A 65 -7.19 8.57 6.16
N MET A 66 -7.19 8.24 4.87
CA MET A 66 -6.58 9.07 3.83
C MET A 66 -7.67 9.96 3.25
N ASP A 67 -7.83 11.15 3.81
CA ASP A 67 -8.79 12.15 3.34
C ASP A 67 -8.19 13.25 2.47
N THR A 68 -6.85 13.36 2.44
CA THR A 68 -6.14 14.30 1.55
C THR A 68 -5.09 13.62 0.69
N THR A 69 -4.94 14.08 -0.55
CA THR A 69 -3.83 13.72 -1.45
C THR A 69 -2.54 14.46 -1.04
N PRO A 70 -1.37 14.09 -1.59
CA PRO A 70 -0.11 14.78 -1.29
C PRO A 70 -0.13 16.30 -1.57
N THR A 71 -0.95 16.78 -2.52
CA THR A 71 -1.10 18.22 -2.79
C THR A 71 -2.24 18.89 -2.01
N GLY A 72 -2.91 18.16 -1.12
CA GLY A 72 -3.98 18.69 -0.26
C GLY A 72 -5.37 18.67 -0.88
N LEU A 73 -5.58 17.97 -2.00
CA LEU A 73 -6.91 17.75 -2.58
C LEU A 73 -7.66 16.69 -1.77
N SER A 74 -9.00 16.65 -1.88
CA SER A 74 -9.78 15.54 -1.30
C SER A 74 -9.36 14.21 -1.92
N ALA A 75 -9.04 13.23 -1.07
CA ALA A 75 -8.71 11.85 -1.46
C ALA A 75 -9.96 10.95 -1.61
N ASP A 76 -11.13 11.55 -1.83
CA ASP A 76 -12.35 10.82 -2.15
C ASP A 76 -12.13 9.93 -3.38
N LEU A 77 -12.30 8.61 -3.21
CA LEU A 77 -12.13 7.64 -4.29
C LEU A 77 -13.18 7.79 -5.40
N ASN A 78 -14.26 8.53 -5.13
CA ASN A 78 -15.37 8.80 -6.03
C ASN A 78 -15.46 10.28 -6.47
N ASN A 79 -14.35 11.02 -6.41
CA ASN A 79 -14.26 12.47 -6.68
C ASN A 79 -14.82 12.92 -8.07
N GLY A 80 -15.15 12.00 -8.97
CA GLY A 80 -15.83 12.29 -10.24
C GLY A 80 -17.35 12.45 -10.16
N SER A 81 -17.98 12.13 -9.02
CA SER A 81 -19.45 12.08 -8.89
C SER A 81 -19.99 13.17 -7.96
N ILE A 82 -20.71 14.16 -8.51
CA ILE A 82 -21.30 15.28 -7.75
C ILE A 82 -22.34 14.80 -6.72
N ARG A 83 -23.03 13.69 -6.99
CA ARG A 83 -24.06 13.10 -6.10
C ARG A 83 -23.66 11.72 -5.57
N GLY A 84 -22.41 11.33 -5.78
CA GLY A 84 -21.91 10.03 -5.35
C GLY A 84 -21.68 9.99 -3.84
N PRO A 85 -21.63 8.78 -3.25
CA PRO A 85 -21.12 8.62 -1.89
C PRO A 85 -19.67 9.12 -1.82
N GLN A 86 -19.31 9.73 -0.69
CA GLN A 86 -17.94 10.15 -0.39
C GLN A 86 -17.18 8.99 0.24
N ILE A 87 -16.24 8.42 -0.50
CA ILE A 87 -15.61 7.15 -0.16
C ILE A 87 -14.13 7.36 0.13
N TYR A 88 -13.67 6.86 1.29
CA TYR A 88 -12.28 7.03 1.72
C TYR A 88 -11.64 5.70 2.10
N LEU A 89 -10.36 5.54 1.75
CA LEU A 89 -9.56 4.41 2.20
C LEU A 89 -8.94 4.72 3.56
N CYS A 90 -9.07 3.78 4.48
CA CYS A 90 -8.42 3.79 5.78
C CYS A 90 -7.44 2.62 5.87
N TYR A 91 -6.36 2.80 6.62
CA TYR A 91 -5.41 1.73 6.89
C TYR A 91 -5.04 1.67 8.36
N ARG A 92 -4.58 0.52 8.82
CA ARG A 92 -4.04 0.32 10.16
C ARG A 92 -2.62 -0.21 10.04
N ARG A 93 -1.74 0.33 10.88
CA ARG A 93 -0.37 -0.15 11.05
C ARG A 93 -0.27 -1.01 12.31
N GLY A 94 0.61 -1.99 12.28
CA GLY A 94 0.79 -2.89 13.41
C GLY A 94 1.81 -3.99 13.14
N ARG A 95 2.07 -4.79 14.18
CA ARG A 95 2.84 -6.04 14.10
C ARG A 95 2.08 -7.22 14.72
N ASP A 96 0.79 -7.04 14.98
CA ASP A 96 -0.10 -8.05 15.58
C ASP A 96 -0.47 -9.18 14.62
N LYS A 97 -0.20 -9.02 13.33
CA LYS A 97 -0.41 -10.02 12.27
C LYS A 97 0.47 -9.73 11.05
N PRO A 98 0.56 -10.65 10.07
CA PRO A 98 1.42 -10.46 8.92
C PRO A 98 1.06 -9.20 8.11
N PRO A 99 2.07 -8.50 7.55
CA PRO A 99 1.86 -7.27 6.82
C PRO A 99 1.12 -7.51 5.50
N LEU A 100 0.52 -6.44 4.97
CA LEU A 100 0.09 -6.41 3.58
C LEU A 100 1.31 -6.34 2.66
N THR A 101 1.26 -7.09 1.57
CA THR A 101 2.35 -7.17 0.59
C THR A 101 1.96 -6.56 -0.75
N ASP A 102 0.65 -6.41 -0.99
CA ASP A 102 0.13 -5.84 -2.23
C ASP A 102 -1.24 -5.17 -1.98
N LEU A 103 -1.51 -4.13 -2.76
CA LEU A 103 -2.80 -3.44 -2.83
C LEU A 103 -3.21 -3.31 -4.29
N GLY A 104 -4.50 -3.47 -4.54
CA GLY A 104 -5.02 -3.44 -5.88
C GLY A 104 -6.45 -2.96 -5.98
N VAL A 105 -6.93 -2.95 -7.21
CA VAL A 105 -8.32 -2.67 -7.57
C VAL A 105 -8.80 -3.85 -8.41
N LEU A 106 -10.00 -4.32 -8.09
CA LEU A 106 -10.72 -5.33 -8.87
C LEU A 106 -11.93 -4.69 -9.54
N TYR A 107 -11.99 -4.79 -10.86
CA TYR A 107 -13.20 -4.53 -11.64
C TYR A 107 -13.93 -5.84 -11.90
N GLU A 108 -15.01 -6.12 -11.18
CA GLU A 108 -15.68 -7.44 -11.23
C GLU A 108 -16.15 -7.83 -12.64
N TRP A 109 -16.53 -6.84 -13.45
CA TRP A 109 -16.98 -7.07 -14.83
C TRP A 109 -15.85 -7.38 -15.82
N LYS A 110 -14.60 -7.03 -15.47
CA LYS A 110 -13.47 -7.09 -16.39
C LYS A 110 -12.53 -8.25 -16.09
N GLU A 111 -12.43 -8.66 -14.82
CA GLU A 111 -11.43 -9.64 -14.41
C GLU A 111 -11.86 -10.41 -13.16
N ARG A 112 -11.14 -11.51 -12.90
CA ARG A 112 -11.31 -12.32 -11.68
C ARG A 112 -10.30 -11.89 -10.61
N LEU A 113 -10.68 -12.10 -9.35
CA LEU A 113 -9.78 -11.93 -8.21
C LEU A 113 -8.51 -12.77 -8.39
N LYS A 114 -7.34 -12.13 -8.26
CA LYS A 114 -6.04 -12.80 -8.30
C LYS A 114 -5.90 -13.77 -7.14
N GLN A 115 -5.22 -14.90 -7.36
CA GLN A 115 -4.96 -15.87 -6.30
C GLN A 115 -4.21 -15.22 -5.12
N GLY A 116 -4.64 -15.58 -3.89
CA GLY A 116 -4.07 -15.06 -2.65
C GLY A 116 -4.42 -13.61 -2.34
N CYS A 117 -5.23 -12.93 -3.17
CA CYS A 117 -5.78 -11.61 -2.84
C CYS A 117 -7.15 -11.76 -2.16
N HIS A 118 -7.50 -10.76 -1.37
CA HIS A 118 -8.79 -10.61 -0.72
C HIS A 118 -9.46 -9.33 -1.22
N ILE A 119 -10.79 -9.29 -1.17
CA ILE A 119 -11.61 -8.14 -1.57
C ILE A 119 -12.18 -7.48 -0.31
N ILE A 120 -12.15 -6.15 -0.26
CA ILE A 120 -12.93 -5.37 0.71
C ILE A 120 -14.34 -5.23 0.15
N GLN A 121 -15.23 -6.17 0.47
CA GLN A 121 -16.60 -6.18 -0.05
C GLN A 121 -17.53 -5.26 0.72
N THR A 122 -17.28 -5.10 2.02
CA THR A 122 -18.10 -4.29 2.91
C THR A 122 -17.29 -3.31 3.73
N THR A 123 -17.89 -2.16 4.04
CA THR A 123 -17.39 -1.22 5.03
C THR A 123 -17.49 -1.82 6.44
N PRO A 124 -16.82 -1.23 7.44
CA PRO A 124 -16.95 -1.66 8.84
C PRO A 124 -18.39 -1.62 9.37
N SER A 125 -19.26 -0.79 8.80
CA SER A 125 -20.69 -0.71 9.17
C SER A 125 -21.57 -1.74 8.43
N GLY A 126 -20.98 -2.56 7.55
CA GLY A 126 -21.68 -3.60 6.79
C GLY A 126 -22.27 -3.14 5.46
N ARG A 127 -21.96 -1.92 5.00
CA ARG A 127 -22.44 -1.42 3.70
C ARG A 127 -21.55 -1.93 2.57
N PRO A 128 -22.04 -2.03 1.32
CA PRO A 128 -21.19 -2.39 0.18
C PRO A 128 -20.05 -1.37 -0.02
N ALA A 129 -18.81 -1.84 -0.09
CA ALA A 129 -17.61 -1.02 -0.32
C ALA A 129 -17.30 -0.83 -1.81
N ASN A 130 -18.34 -0.69 -2.64
CA ASN A 130 -18.18 -0.42 -4.07
C ASN A 130 -17.71 1.01 -4.29
N ILE A 131 -16.61 1.18 -5.00
CA ILE A 131 -15.99 2.49 -5.26
C ILE A 131 -16.28 3.03 -6.67
N SER A 132 -17.05 2.31 -7.49
CA SER A 132 -17.41 2.79 -8.82
C SER A 132 -18.49 3.87 -8.79
N SER A 133 -18.38 4.85 -9.68
CA SER A 133 -19.41 5.89 -9.87
C SER A 133 -20.59 5.41 -10.72
N SER A 134 -20.54 4.19 -11.28
CA SER A 134 -21.58 3.66 -12.17
C SER A 134 -22.80 3.20 -11.38
N THR A 135 -23.98 3.59 -11.86
CA THR A 135 -25.27 3.09 -11.35
C THR A 135 -25.59 1.67 -11.83
N SER A 136 -24.80 1.13 -12.76
CA SER A 136 -24.98 -0.23 -13.27
C SER A 136 -24.51 -1.25 -12.24
N SER A 137 -25.42 -2.14 -11.83
CA SER A 137 -25.15 -3.21 -10.85
C SER A 137 -24.02 -4.18 -11.26
N SER A 138 -23.67 -4.20 -12.54
CA SER A 138 -22.59 -5.01 -13.11
C SER A 138 -21.21 -4.33 -13.06
N GLN A 139 -21.13 -3.00 -12.98
CA GLN A 139 -19.86 -2.27 -13.07
C GLN A 139 -19.30 -1.91 -11.70
N LYS A 140 -19.06 -2.93 -10.87
CA LYS A 140 -18.53 -2.75 -9.52
C LYS A 140 -17.00 -2.73 -9.50
N ALA A 141 -16.45 -1.87 -8.66
CA ALA A 141 -15.03 -1.77 -8.39
C ALA A 141 -14.79 -1.91 -6.88
N TYR A 142 -13.77 -2.69 -6.50
CA TYR A 142 -13.41 -2.88 -5.09
C TYR A 142 -11.91 -2.78 -4.89
N ILE A 143 -11.52 -2.36 -3.70
CA ILE A 143 -10.13 -2.45 -3.24
C ILE A 143 -9.83 -3.91 -2.90
N THR A 144 -8.67 -4.36 -3.33
CA THR A 144 -8.12 -5.66 -2.97
C THR A 144 -6.80 -5.53 -2.26
N TYR A 145 -6.44 -6.54 -1.48
CA TYR A 145 -5.16 -6.60 -0.80
C TYR A 145 -4.63 -8.03 -0.81
N ARG A 146 -3.32 -8.18 -0.65
CA ARG A 146 -2.67 -9.47 -0.33
C ARG A 146 -1.98 -9.34 1.01
N ARG A 147 -2.15 -10.34 1.86
CA ARG A 147 -1.46 -10.44 3.15
C ARG A 147 -0.33 -11.46 3.04
N ALA A 148 0.79 -11.20 3.69
CA ALA A 148 1.85 -12.18 3.83
C ALA A 148 1.33 -13.44 4.55
N SER A 149 1.94 -14.59 4.27
CA SER A 149 1.68 -15.80 5.04
C SER A 149 2.32 -15.68 6.43
N GLU A 150 1.69 -16.26 7.46
CA GLU A 150 2.25 -16.36 8.82
C GLU A 150 3.65 -17.00 8.85
N ASN A 151 3.97 -17.86 7.87
CA ASN A 151 5.22 -18.63 7.82
C ASN A 151 6.28 -18.06 6.86
N MET A 152 6.06 -16.86 6.31
CA MET A 152 7.04 -16.22 5.40
C MET A 152 8.29 -15.75 6.16
N THR A 153 9.46 -15.87 5.52
CA THR A 153 10.74 -15.41 6.06
C THR A 153 10.76 -13.88 6.24
N GLN A 154 11.58 -13.39 7.18
CA GLN A 154 11.65 -11.99 7.64
C GLN A 154 11.97 -10.93 6.56
N ASN A 155 12.23 -11.33 5.30
CA ASN A 155 12.55 -10.42 4.18
C ASN A 155 11.36 -10.17 3.23
N SER A 156 10.11 -10.37 3.68
CA SER A 156 8.94 -10.12 2.85
C SER A 156 8.75 -8.62 2.58
N LEU A 157 8.49 -8.24 1.31
CA LEU A 157 8.11 -6.89 0.94
C LEU A 157 6.79 -6.50 1.63
N ALA A 158 6.83 -5.49 2.50
CA ALA A 158 5.67 -5.00 3.22
C ALA A 158 5.24 -3.63 2.67
N VAL A 159 3.93 -3.40 2.60
CA VAL A 159 3.37 -2.08 2.34
C VAL A 159 3.57 -1.23 3.60
N THR A 160 4.38 -0.18 3.49
CA THR A 160 4.73 0.71 4.61
C THR A 160 3.97 2.03 4.57
N ASP A 161 3.56 2.47 3.38
CA ASP A 161 2.79 3.68 3.18
C ASP A 161 1.83 3.56 1.98
N ILE A 162 0.74 4.34 2.03
CA ILE A 162 -0.26 4.42 0.97
C ILE A 162 -0.56 5.91 0.77
N CYS A 163 -0.68 6.32 -0.50
CA CYS A 163 -1.17 7.64 -0.85
C CYS A 163 -2.20 7.53 -1.98
N ILE A 164 -3.18 8.41 -1.96
CA ILE A 164 -4.10 8.62 -3.09
C ILE A 164 -3.58 9.77 -3.92
N ILE A 165 -3.54 9.58 -5.24
CA ILE A 165 -3.20 10.63 -6.20
C ILE A 165 -4.32 10.80 -7.21
N ILE A 166 -4.43 12.00 -7.77
CA ILE A 166 -5.38 12.38 -8.82
C ILE A 166 -4.58 12.79 -10.06
N PRO A 167 -4.22 11.84 -10.94
CA PRO A 167 -3.42 12.13 -12.12
C PRO A 167 -4.06 13.17 -13.06
N SER A 168 -5.40 13.23 -13.12
CA SER A 168 -6.13 14.24 -13.89
C SER A 168 -5.96 15.67 -13.38
N LYS A 169 -5.43 15.85 -12.17
CA LYS A 169 -5.05 17.14 -11.58
C LYS A 169 -3.53 17.38 -11.60
N GLY A 170 -2.78 16.54 -12.32
CA GLY A 170 -1.33 16.67 -12.48
C GLY A 170 -0.50 16.02 -11.37
N GLU A 171 -1.11 15.28 -10.45
CA GLU A 171 -0.36 14.57 -9.40
C GLU A 171 0.35 13.31 -9.94
N THR A 172 1.57 13.10 -9.47
CA THR A 172 2.37 11.90 -9.75
C THR A 172 2.65 11.12 -8.46
N PRO A 173 2.89 9.78 -8.55
CA PRO A 173 3.32 9.02 -7.39
C PRO A 173 4.61 9.60 -6.79
N PRO A 174 4.75 9.69 -5.45
CA PRO A 174 6.02 10.11 -4.83
C PRO A 174 7.17 9.14 -5.12
N HIS A 175 8.41 9.59 -4.94
CA HIS A 175 9.66 8.96 -5.42
C HIS A 175 9.96 7.51 -4.97
N THR A 176 9.15 6.90 -4.12
CA THR A 176 9.31 5.51 -3.64
C THR A 176 8.00 4.72 -3.65
N PHE A 177 6.96 5.25 -4.30
CA PHE A 177 5.65 4.62 -4.33
C PHE A 177 5.46 3.86 -5.64
N CYS A 178 5.03 2.61 -5.53
CA CYS A 178 4.54 1.86 -6.67
C CYS A 178 3.10 2.28 -6.97
N LYS A 179 2.85 2.78 -8.18
CA LYS A 179 1.51 3.13 -8.62
C LYS A 179 0.72 1.85 -8.90
N VAL A 180 -0.46 1.72 -8.30
CA VAL A 180 -1.45 0.76 -8.76
C VAL A 180 -1.94 1.23 -10.13
N GLU A 181 -1.54 0.54 -11.20
CA GLU A 181 -1.76 1.00 -12.59
C GLU A 181 -3.25 1.09 -13.00
N LYS A 182 -4.14 0.50 -12.22
CA LYS A 182 -5.59 0.61 -12.43
C LYS A 182 -6.11 1.93 -11.87
N ASN A 183 -6.36 2.87 -12.76
CA ASN A 183 -7.03 4.12 -12.43
C ASN A 183 -8.48 3.83 -12.00
N LEU A 184 -8.88 4.28 -10.81
CA LEU A 184 -10.23 4.12 -10.25
C LEU A 184 -11.32 4.87 -11.03
N ASN A 185 -10.94 5.86 -11.83
CA ASN A 185 -11.84 6.80 -12.51
C ASN A 185 -11.76 6.73 -14.05
N SER A 186 -11.28 5.63 -14.64
CA SER A 186 -11.34 5.49 -16.11
C SER A 186 -12.79 5.21 -16.53
N SER A 187 -13.45 6.24 -17.08
CA SER A 187 -14.62 6.08 -17.96
C SER A 187 -14.23 5.35 -19.23
#